data_AF-A0A4Y2DHW0-F1
#
_entry.id   AF-A0A4Y2DHW0-F1
#
_cell.length_a   1.000
_cell.length_b   1.000
_cell.length_c   1.000
_cell.angle_alpha   90.00
_cell.angle_beta   90.00
_cell.angle_gamma   90.00
#
_symmetry.space_group_name_H-M   'P 1'
#
loop_
_entity.id
_entity.type
_entity.pdbx_description
1 polymer ?
#
loop_
_entity_poly.entity_id
_entity_poly.type
_entity_poly.pdbx_seq_one_letter_code
_entity_poly.pdbx_strand_id
1 'polypeptide(L)'
;MEEYEHYGLSTKCVLTLIHELKNNGYLLKIDNFYTSPEVAEILLKYKTDVIGTVRGNRKGLPAEFKTLKLKKGEIKAFQKGKIMVLQWRDKKTLTMLSTIHNAELVSVESRKSTTKQKPKVVVDYNRSMGGVDKSDQCLSYYPSTRSRQRKYYKKIFRYLLDQAVWNVFVLYKKNGGDLKHVAFRMKLIARLCEEGRGLPSSKVPKSIENVAR
;
A
#
# COMPACT_ATOMS: atom_id res chain seq x y z
N MET A 1 -5.80 -2.79 20.84
CA MET A 1 -5.31 -4.15 21.11
C MET A 1 -4.08 -4.04 21.97
N GLU A 2 -4.22 -4.34 23.26
CA GLU A 2 -3.14 -4.29 24.26
C GLU A 2 -2.00 -5.27 23.92
N GLU A 3 -2.28 -6.32 23.13
CA GLU A 3 -1.33 -7.37 22.73
C GLU A 3 -0.04 -6.86 22.04
N TYR A 4 -0.06 -5.68 21.40
CA TYR A 4 1.09 -5.14 20.66
C TYR A 4 1.69 -3.87 21.28
N GLU A 5 1.30 -3.52 22.50
CA GLU A 5 1.72 -2.28 23.16
C GLU A 5 3.23 -2.20 23.38
N HIS A 6 3.87 -3.34 23.64
CA HIS A 6 5.31 -3.45 23.90
C HIS A 6 6.19 -3.34 22.66
N TYR A 7 5.59 -3.39 21.46
CA TYR A 7 6.33 -3.25 20.21
C TYR A 7 6.52 -1.79 19.81
N GLY A 8 7.63 -1.51 19.12
CA GLY A 8 7.83 -0.20 18.50
C GLY A 8 6.75 0.10 17.46
N LEU A 9 6.50 1.39 17.21
CA LEU A 9 5.41 1.89 16.36
C LEU A 9 5.27 1.14 15.03
N SER A 10 6.39 0.92 14.33
CA SER A 10 6.43 0.23 13.04
C SER A 10 5.86 -1.20 13.12
N THR A 11 6.40 -2.01 14.04
CA THR A 11 5.93 -3.39 14.29
C THR A 11 4.47 -3.38 14.79
N LYS A 12 4.13 -2.50 15.74
CA LYS A 12 2.76 -2.35 16.26
C LYS A 12 1.75 -2.07 15.15
N CYS A 13 2.05 -1.15 14.23
CA CYS A 13 1.18 -0.84 13.09
C CYS A 13 0.96 -2.05 12.20
N VAL A 14 2.02 -2.77 11.84
CA VAL A 14 1.90 -3.97 10.98
C VAL A 14 1.02 -5.02 11.64
N LEU A 15 1.33 -5.39 12.89
CA LEU A 15 0.59 -6.43 13.61
C LEU A 15 -0.87 -6.07 13.86
N THR A 16 -1.14 -4.78 14.14
CA THR A 16 -2.51 -4.27 14.29
C THR A 16 -3.30 -4.39 12.99
N LEU A 17 -2.72 -4.00 11.85
CA LEU A 17 -3.41 -4.01 10.55
C LEU A 17 -3.64 -5.43 10.02
N ILE A 18 -2.76 -6.38 10.35
CA ILE A 18 -2.87 -7.76 9.90
C ILE A 18 -3.59 -8.68 10.88
N HIS A 19 -4.07 -8.17 12.03
CA HIS A 19 -4.62 -8.99 13.12
C HIS A 19 -5.65 -10.03 12.65
N GLU A 20 -6.68 -9.56 11.96
CA GLU A 20 -7.77 -10.40 11.42
C GLU A 20 -7.35 -11.26 10.24
N LEU A 21 -6.15 -11.03 9.69
CA LEU A 21 -5.63 -11.71 8.51
C LEU A 21 -4.53 -12.73 8.84
N LYS A 22 -4.18 -12.88 10.13
CA LYS A 22 -3.20 -13.87 10.60
C LYS A 22 -3.60 -15.29 10.18
N ASN A 23 -2.61 -16.15 10.02
CA ASN A 23 -2.74 -17.58 9.78
C ASN A 23 -3.40 -17.99 8.45
N ASN A 24 -3.64 -17.04 7.54
CA ASN A 24 -4.31 -17.28 6.26
C ASN A 24 -3.36 -17.55 5.08
N GLY A 25 -2.04 -17.63 5.30
CA GLY A 25 -1.08 -17.92 4.23
C GLY A 25 -0.80 -16.75 3.28
N TYR A 26 -1.06 -15.52 3.72
CA TYR A 26 -0.89 -14.34 2.88
C TYR A 26 0.58 -13.94 2.66
N LEU A 27 0.80 -13.21 1.57
CA LEU A 27 2.06 -12.54 1.28
C LEU A 27 1.91 -11.03 1.44
N LEU A 28 2.47 -10.50 2.52
CA LEU A 28 2.49 -9.08 2.84
C LEU A 28 3.61 -8.36 2.10
N LYS A 29 3.29 -7.29 1.37
CA LYS A 29 4.27 -6.38 0.78
C LYS A 29 4.27 -5.06 1.54
N ILE A 30 5.42 -4.66 2.07
CA ILE A 30 5.54 -3.50 2.96
C ILE A 30 6.74 -2.61 2.61
N ASP A 31 6.62 -1.32 2.94
CA ASP A 31 7.67 -0.34 2.73
C ASP A 31 8.76 -0.39 3.83
N ASN A 32 9.87 0.30 3.59
CA ASN A 32 11.06 0.38 4.45
C ASN A 32 10.79 0.85 5.89
N PHE A 33 9.73 1.64 6.10
CA PHE A 33 9.37 2.08 7.44
C PHE A 33 8.86 0.91 8.29
N TYR A 34 8.14 -0.03 7.67
CA TYR A 34 7.48 -1.17 8.30
C TYR A 34 8.32 -2.46 8.29
N THR A 35 9.32 -2.53 7.41
CA THR A 35 10.10 -3.75 7.22
C THR A 35 11.27 -3.83 8.21
N SER A 36 11.38 -4.96 8.91
CA SER A 36 12.50 -5.32 9.78
C SER A 36 12.62 -6.84 9.92
N PRO A 37 13.79 -7.36 10.34
CA PRO A 37 13.95 -8.76 10.71
C PRO A 37 12.96 -9.22 11.79
N GLU A 38 12.72 -8.38 12.81
CA GLU A 38 11.74 -8.65 13.88
C GLU A 38 10.33 -8.87 13.32
N VAL A 39 9.87 -7.97 12.45
CA VAL A 39 8.55 -8.08 11.81
C VAL A 39 8.46 -9.36 10.99
N ALA A 40 9.50 -9.69 10.22
CA ALA A 40 9.52 -10.92 9.42
C ALA A 40 9.45 -12.18 10.28
N GLU A 41 10.21 -12.25 11.38
CA GLU A 41 10.18 -13.38 12.31
C GLU A 41 8.80 -13.55 12.95
N ILE A 42 8.13 -12.45 13.32
CA ILE A 42 6.77 -12.49 13.91
C ILE A 42 5.73 -12.92 12.86
N LEU A 43 5.76 -12.34 11.65
CA LEU A 43 4.80 -12.66 10.59
C LEU A 43 4.88 -14.13 10.17
N LEU A 44 6.07 -14.71 10.14
CA LEU A 44 6.24 -16.14 9.86
C LEU A 44 5.56 -17.03 10.90
N LYS A 45 5.53 -16.64 12.19
CA LYS A 45 4.77 -17.34 13.23
C LYS A 45 3.25 -17.29 12.97
N TYR A 46 2.78 -16.23 12.32
CA TYR A 46 1.39 -16.07 11.90
C TYR A 46 1.12 -16.54 10.47
N LYS A 47 1.93 -17.48 9.95
CA LYS A 47 1.85 -18.03 8.58
C LYS A 47 1.67 -16.94 7.52
N THR A 48 2.33 -15.80 7.70
CA THR A 48 2.32 -14.68 6.76
C THR A 48 3.72 -14.48 6.22
N ASP A 49 3.88 -14.60 4.91
CA ASP A 49 5.13 -14.29 4.23
C ASP A 49 5.26 -12.78 4.01
N VAL A 50 6.50 -12.29 3.88
CA VAL A 50 6.76 -10.86 3.71
C VAL A 50 7.80 -10.57 2.63
N ILE A 51 7.58 -9.47 1.90
CA ILE A 51 8.57 -8.83 1.04
C ILE A 51 8.55 -7.33 1.35
N GLY A 52 9.72 -6.75 1.51
CA GLY A 52 9.82 -5.31 1.67
C GLY A 52 11.20 -4.76 1.34
N THR A 53 11.24 -3.48 1.02
CA THR A 53 12.51 -2.74 1.14
C THR A 53 12.85 -2.61 2.61
N VAL A 54 14.12 -2.64 2.98
CA VAL A 54 14.57 -2.46 4.37
C VAL A 54 15.66 -1.40 4.43
N ARG A 55 15.66 -0.58 5.48
CA ARG A 55 16.77 0.36 5.69
C ARG A 55 18.00 -0.42 6.15
N GLY A 56 19.16 -0.21 5.52
CA GLY A 56 20.38 -0.96 5.82
C GLY A 56 20.90 -0.81 7.26
N ASN A 57 20.41 0.18 8.00
CA ASN A 57 20.74 0.41 9.41
C ASN A 57 19.72 -0.18 10.40
N ARG A 58 18.73 -0.96 9.95
CA ARG A 58 17.77 -1.63 10.85
C ARG A 58 18.47 -2.63 11.77
N LYS A 59 17.99 -2.71 13.01
CA LYS A 59 18.42 -3.72 13.99
C LYS A 59 18.17 -5.13 13.45
N GLY A 60 19.11 -6.04 13.69
CA GLY A 60 19.03 -7.44 13.25
C GLY A 60 19.55 -7.71 11.83
N LEU A 61 19.95 -6.68 11.08
CA LEU A 61 20.64 -6.88 9.80
C LEU A 61 22.14 -7.14 10.02
N PRO A 62 22.80 -7.86 9.09
CA PRO A 62 24.26 -8.04 9.11
C PRO A 62 24.98 -6.69 9.16
N ALA A 63 25.94 -6.55 10.07
CA ALA A 63 26.68 -5.29 10.26
C ALA A 63 27.40 -4.85 8.98
N GLU A 64 27.83 -5.81 8.15
CA GLU A 64 28.47 -5.60 6.85
C GLU A 64 27.64 -4.71 5.91
N PHE A 65 26.31 -4.78 5.94
CA PHE A 65 25.46 -3.96 5.05
C PHE A 65 25.60 -2.45 5.24
N LYS A 66 26.12 -2.00 6.38
CA LYS A 66 26.37 -0.58 6.66
C LYS A 66 27.60 -0.05 5.93
N THR A 67 28.61 -0.89 5.75
CA THR A 67 29.92 -0.50 5.19
C THR A 67 30.15 -1.05 3.78
N LEU A 68 29.34 -2.01 3.35
CA LEU A 68 29.49 -2.68 2.06
C LEU A 68 29.34 -1.72 0.88
N LYS A 69 30.37 -1.68 0.02
CA LYS A 69 30.39 -0.92 -1.23
C LYS A 69 30.32 -1.87 -2.41
N LEU A 70 29.09 -2.17 -2.84
CA LEU A 70 28.84 -2.98 -4.04
C LEU A 70 29.22 -2.22 -5.31
N LYS A 71 29.64 -2.93 -6.36
CA LYS A 71 29.69 -2.44 -7.74
C LYS A 71 28.29 -2.47 -8.36
N LYS A 72 28.09 -1.71 -9.43
CA LYS A 72 26.79 -1.70 -10.14
C LYS A 72 26.51 -3.10 -10.72
N GLY A 73 25.32 -3.62 -10.44
CA GLY A 73 24.88 -4.96 -10.81
C GLY A 73 25.18 -6.04 -9.76
N GLU A 74 26.06 -5.75 -8.80
CA GLU A 74 26.49 -6.71 -7.79
C GLU A 74 25.41 -6.89 -6.70
N ILE A 75 25.33 -8.11 -6.17
CA ILE A 75 24.46 -8.49 -5.06
C ILE A 75 25.28 -9.07 -3.90
N LYS A 76 24.82 -8.84 -2.68
CA LYS A 76 25.24 -9.58 -1.49
C LYS A 76 23.99 -9.98 -0.72
N ALA A 77 23.86 -11.25 -0.39
CA ALA A 77 22.72 -11.76 0.35
C ALA A 77 23.17 -12.55 1.58
N PHE A 78 22.34 -12.50 2.61
CA PHE A 78 22.44 -13.31 3.81
C PHE A 78 21.09 -13.97 4.07
N GLN A 79 21.11 -15.17 4.63
CA GLN A 79 19.91 -15.93 4.90
C GLN A 79 19.95 -16.54 6.29
N LYS A 80 18.85 -16.42 7.02
CA LYS A 80 18.60 -17.06 8.31
C LYS A 80 17.28 -17.82 8.21
N GLY A 81 17.36 -19.14 8.06
CA GLY A 81 16.19 -19.97 7.79
C GLY A 81 15.45 -19.50 6.54
N LYS A 82 14.16 -19.16 6.68
CA LYS A 82 13.32 -18.67 5.58
C LYS A 82 13.54 -17.19 5.26
N ILE A 83 14.16 -16.41 6.15
CA ILE A 83 14.35 -14.96 5.95
C ILE A 83 15.64 -14.71 5.19
N MET A 84 15.52 -14.13 4.00
CA MET A 84 16.62 -13.65 3.19
C MET A 84 16.66 -12.12 3.22
N VAL A 85 17.87 -11.56 3.34
CA VAL A 85 18.14 -10.15 3.15
C VAL A 85 19.16 -9.98 2.04
N LEU A 86 18.88 -9.11 1.09
CA LEU A 86 19.71 -8.91 -0.11
C LEU A 86 19.96 -7.43 -0.33
N GLN A 87 21.23 -7.08 -0.46
CA GLN A 87 21.68 -5.76 -0.87
C GLN A 87 22.10 -5.83 -2.35
N TRP A 88 21.61 -4.89 -3.15
CA TRP A 88 21.88 -4.81 -4.58
C TRP A 88 22.14 -3.36 -4.97
N ARG A 89 23.08 -3.12 -5.89
CA ARG A 89 23.36 -1.77 -6.38
C ARG A 89 23.04 -1.63 -7.86
N ASP A 90 22.07 -0.78 -8.17
CA ASP A 90 21.90 -0.22 -9.52
C ASP A 90 22.44 1.21 -9.55
N LYS A 91 21.57 2.24 -9.62
CA LYS A 91 21.97 3.64 -9.44
C LYS A 91 22.28 3.97 -7.98
N LYS A 92 21.48 3.40 -7.08
CA LYS A 92 21.62 3.48 -5.62
C LYS A 92 21.62 2.07 -5.06
N THR A 93 22.22 1.92 -3.88
CA THR A 93 22.15 0.67 -3.13
C THR A 93 20.76 0.50 -2.55
N LEU A 94 20.13 -0.63 -2.81
CA LEU A 94 18.83 -1.05 -2.32
C LEU A 94 19.03 -2.26 -1.43
N THR A 95 18.33 -2.32 -0.29
CA THR A 95 18.29 -3.52 0.55
C THR A 95 16.87 -4.04 0.60
N MET A 96 16.71 -5.33 0.34
CA MET A 96 15.45 -6.05 0.35
C MET A 96 15.46 -7.07 1.49
N LEU A 97 14.29 -7.30 2.09
CA LEU A 97 14.02 -8.43 2.95
C LEU A 97 12.90 -9.25 2.30
N SER A 98 13.06 -10.57 2.25
CA SER A 98 12.01 -11.45 1.80
C SER A 98 12.03 -12.81 2.49
N THR A 99 10.87 -13.42 2.64
CA THR A 99 10.71 -14.79 3.14
C THR A 99 10.42 -15.82 2.04
N ILE A 100 10.27 -15.41 0.78
CA ILE A 100 9.89 -16.34 -0.31
C ILE A 100 10.93 -16.41 -1.44
N HIS A 101 11.94 -15.54 -1.40
CA HIS A 101 12.92 -15.42 -2.46
C HIS A 101 14.30 -15.88 -2.00
N ASN A 102 15.08 -16.38 -2.96
CA ASN A 102 16.51 -16.61 -2.84
C ASN A 102 17.28 -15.48 -3.56
N ALA A 103 18.62 -15.53 -3.54
CA ALA A 103 19.50 -14.58 -4.21
C ALA A 103 19.58 -14.77 -5.75
N GLU A 104 18.43 -15.01 -6.38
CA GLU A 104 18.31 -15.26 -7.83
C GLU A 104 18.30 -13.94 -8.62
N LEU A 105 19.07 -13.89 -9.69
CA LEU A 105 19.06 -12.81 -10.68
C LEU A 105 18.22 -13.24 -11.90
N VAL A 106 17.40 -12.32 -12.40
CA VAL A 106 16.57 -12.51 -13.60
C VAL A 106 16.89 -11.44 -14.63
N SER A 107 16.89 -11.86 -15.90
CA SER A 107 17.01 -10.98 -17.06
C SER A 107 15.73 -10.17 -17.23
N VAL A 108 15.84 -8.84 -17.22
CA VAL A 108 14.72 -7.93 -17.46
C VAL A 108 15.08 -7.02 -18.63
N GLU A 109 14.20 -6.96 -19.62
CA GLU A 109 14.31 -6.01 -20.72
C GLU A 109 14.08 -4.57 -20.22
N SER A 110 15.03 -3.70 -20.53
CA SER A 110 14.92 -2.27 -20.31
C SER A 110 14.15 -1.61 -21.47
N ARG A 111 13.50 -0.47 -21.22
CA ARG A 111 12.84 0.37 -22.25
C ARG A 111 13.76 0.80 -23.41
N LYS A 112 15.08 0.65 -23.26
CA LYS A 112 16.09 0.91 -24.29
C LYS A 112 16.59 -0.37 -24.97
N SER A 113 15.77 -1.43 -25.02
CA SER A 113 16.08 -2.76 -25.57
C SER A 113 17.41 -3.36 -25.07
N THR A 114 17.75 -3.07 -23.81
CA THR A 114 18.96 -3.59 -23.16
C THR A 114 18.56 -4.56 -22.07
N THR A 115 19.05 -5.79 -22.13
CA THR A 115 18.82 -6.79 -21.09
C THR A 115 19.65 -6.47 -19.86
N LYS A 116 19.00 -6.41 -18.69
CA LYS A 116 19.67 -6.14 -17.40
C LYS A 116 19.36 -7.24 -16.41
N GLN A 117 20.39 -7.69 -15.69
CA GLN A 117 20.21 -8.59 -14.55
C GLN A 117 19.69 -7.81 -13.35
N LYS A 118 18.61 -8.31 -12.73
CA LYS A 118 18.02 -7.75 -11.51
C LYS A 118 17.68 -8.87 -10.54
N PRO A 119 17.76 -8.65 -9.22
CA PRO A 119 17.25 -9.61 -8.26
C PRO A 119 15.76 -9.85 -8.47
N LYS A 120 15.34 -11.10 -8.50
CA LYS A 120 13.93 -11.49 -8.66
C LYS A 120 13.01 -10.82 -7.64
N VAL A 121 13.47 -10.77 -6.38
CA VAL A 121 12.78 -10.07 -5.28
C VAL A 121 12.49 -8.59 -5.60
N VAL A 122 13.37 -7.90 -6.33
CA VAL A 122 13.16 -6.50 -6.72
C VAL A 122 12.12 -6.39 -7.83
N VAL A 123 12.10 -7.34 -8.75
CA VAL A 123 11.10 -7.39 -9.83
C VAL A 123 9.71 -7.61 -9.24
N ASP A 124 9.56 -8.62 -8.39
CA ASP A 124 8.27 -9.00 -7.80
C ASP A 124 7.74 -7.94 -6.82
N TYR A 125 8.64 -7.31 -6.05
CA TYR A 125 8.29 -6.17 -5.23
C TYR A 125 7.75 -5.02 -6.07
N ASN A 126 8.46 -4.58 -7.12
CA ASN A 126 8.01 -3.47 -7.96
C ASN A 126 6.70 -3.76 -8.70
N ARG A 127 6.41 -5.04 -9.01
CA ARG A 127 5.18 -5.43 -9.71
C ARG A 127 3.93 -5.29 -8.82
N SER A 128 4.10 -5.48 -7.52
CA SER A 128 3.00 -5.52 -6.54
C SER A 128 2.91 -4.27 -5.67
N MET A 129 4.00 -3.53 -5.53
CA MET A 129 4.00 -2.23 -4.86
C MET A 129 3.17 -1.19 -5.62
N GLY A 130 2.69 -0.20 -4.87
CA GLY A 130 1.81 0.86 -5.38
C GLY A 130 0.32 0.51 -5.32
N GLY A 131 -0.09 -0.60 -4.70
CA GLY A 131 -1.51 -0.87 -4.43
C GLY A 131 -2.18 0.24 -3.61
N VAL A 132 -1.50 0.69 -2.55
CA VAL A 132 -1.94 1.82 -1.71
C VAL A 132 -1.91 3.12 -2.52
N ASP A 133 -0.77 3.43 -3.17
CA ASP A 133 -0.63 4.65 -3.98
C ASP A 133 -1.67 4.76 -5.10
N LYS A 134 -2.05 3.63 -5.72
CA LYS A 134 -3.11 3.57 -6.73
C LYS A 134 -4.48 3.89 -6.12
N SER A 135 -4.78 3.38 -4.93
CA SER A 135 -6.01 3.73 -4.21
C SER A 135 -6.05 5.22 -3.90
N ASP A 136 -4.95 5.77 -3.35
CA ASP A 136 -4.84 7.19 -3.05
C ASP A 136 -4.97 8.07 -4.30
N GLN A 137 -4.34 7.65 -5.40
CA GLN A 137 -4.49 8.29 -6.70
C GLN A 137 -5.96 8.27 -7.16
N CYS A 138 -6.66 7.14 -7.00
CA CYS A 138 -8.07 7.02 -7.38
C CYS A 138 -8.98 7.96 -6.58
N LEU A 139 -8.69 8.14 -5.29
CA LEU A 139 -9.40 9.09 -4.43
C LEU A 139 -9.10 10.55 -4.80
N SER A 140 -7.89 10.83 -5.29
CA SER A 140 -7.48 12.17 -5.67
C SER A 140 -8.21 12.74 -6.90
N TYR A 141 -8.80 11.90 -7.75
CA TYR A 141 -9.52 12.36 -8.95
C TYR A 141 -10.86 13.03 -8.65
N TYR A 142 -11.58 12.56 -7.62
CA TYR A 142 -12.91 13.06 -7.27
C TYR A 142 -13.04 13.34 -5.77
N PRO A 143 -12.20 14.24 -5.21
CA PRO A 143 -12.14 14.46 -3.77
C PRO A 143 -13.39 15.21 -3.30
N SER A 144 -14.08 14.67 -2.30
CA SER A 144 -15.15 15.37 -1.58
C SER A 144 -14.59 16.36 -0.54
N THR A 145 -13.31 16.21 -0.18
CA THR A 145 -12.58 17.12 0.73
C THR A 145 -12.34 18.48 0.08
N ARG A 146 -12.69 19.56 0.79
CA ARG A 146 -12.45 20.94 0.34
C ARG A 146 -11.12 21.47 0.89
N SER A 147 -10.29 22.08 0.04
CA SER A 147 -8.93 22.54 0.41
C SER A 147 -8.92 23.59 1.53
N ARG A 148 -9.97 24.39 1.67
CA ARG A 148 -10.10 25.45 2.72
C ARG A 148 -10.92 25.00 3.94
N GLN A 149 -11.02 23.70 4.20
CA GLN A 149 -11.81 23.17 5.31
C GLN A 149 -11.11 23.36 6.67
N ARG A 150 -11.51 24.38 7.43
CA ARG A 150 -10.94 24.70 8.75
C ARG A 150 -11.15 23.61 9.81
N LYS A 151 -12.29 22.89 9.77
CA LYS A 151 -12.63 21.86 10.77
C LYS A 151 -12.07 20.49 10.34
N TYR A 152 -11.00 20.02 11.00
CA TYR A 152 -10.27 18.81 10.61
C TYR A 152 -11.13 17.54 10.60
N TYR A 153 -12.05 17.37 11.57
CA TYR A 153 -12.92 16.19 11.63
C TYR A 153 -13.82 16.06 10.39
N LYS A 154 -14.24 17.18 9.77
CA LYS A 154 -14.99 17.17 8.51
C LYS A 154 -14.13 16.68 7.34
N LYS A 155 -12.81 16.91 7.39
CA LYS A 155 -11.87 16.38 6.40
C LYS A 155 -11.74 14.86 6.53
N ILE A 156 -11.63 14.36 7.76
CA ILE A 156 -11.60 12.91 8.05
C ILE A 156 -12.89 12.25 7.57
N PHE A 157 -14.05 12.77 7.95
CA PHE A 157 -15.35 12.23 7.51
C PHE A 157 -15.46 12.15 5.99
N ARG A 158 -15.08 13.22 5.28
CA ARG A 158 -15.12 13.27 3.80
C ARG A 158 -14.17 12.27 3.16
N TYR A 159 -12.97 12.11 3.71
CA TYR A 159 -12.03 11.10 3.25
C TYR A 159 -12.59 9.67 3.43
N LEU A 160 -13.17 9.37 4.59
CA LEU A 160 -13.82 8.08 4.84
C LEU A 160 -15.00 7.83 3.89
N LEU A 161 -15.77 8.88 3.58
CA LEU A 161 -16.85 8.80 2.59
C LEU A 161 -16.32 8.49 1.19
N ASP A 162 -15.27 9.18 0.75
CA ASP A 162 -14.65 8.91 -0.56
C ASP A 162 -14.07 7.49 -0.63
N GLN A 163 -13.45 7.02 0.45
CA GLN A 163 -12.96 5.65 0.58
C GLN A 163 -14.12 4.63 0.49
N ALA A 164 -15.25 4.91 1.16
CA ALA A 164 -16.42 4.03 1.09
C ALA A 164 -16.98 3.95 -0.33
N VAL A 165 -17.13 5.09 -1.02
CA VAL A 165 -17.58 5.12 -2.42
C VAL A 165 -16.62 4.35 -3.33
N TRP A 166 -15.31 4.51 -3.13
CA TRP A 166 -14.32 3.76 -3.89
C TRP A 166 -14.40 2.25 -3.63
N ASN A 167 -14.52 1.83 -2.37
CA ASN A 167 -14.67 0.42 -2.00
C ASN A 167 -15.91 -0.21 -2.65
N VAL A 168 -17.05 0.48 -2.62
CA VAL A 168 -18.28 0.01 -3.30
C VAL A 168 -18.09 -0.05 -4.80
N PHE A 169 -17.41 0.93 -5.41
CA PHE A 169 -17.09 0.89 -6.84
C PHE A 169 -16.22 -0.32 -7.21
N VAL A 170 -15.22 -0.65 -6.39
CA VAL A 170 -14.38 -1.85 -6.59
C VAL A 170 -15.24 -3.12 -6.53
N LEU A 171 -16.16 -3.23 -5.56
CA LEU A 171 -17.10 -4.35 -5.48
C LEU A 171 -18.03 -4.41 -6.71
N TYR A 172 -18.56 -3.28 -7.15
CA TYR A 172 -19.39 -3.19 -8.36
C TYR A 172 -18.65 -3.68 -9.61
N LYS A 173 -17.40 -3.25 -9.82
CA LYS A 173 -16.57 -3.73 -10.93
C LYS A 173 -16.27 -5.23 -10.83
N LYS A 174 -16.03 -5.75 -9.62
CA LYS A 174 -15.83 -7.20 -9.40
C LYS A 174 -17.08 -8.02 -9.72
N ASN A 175 -18.26 -7.46 -9.50
CA ASN A 175 -19.55 -8.11 -9.79
C ASN A 175 -20.03 -7.90 -11.24
N GLY A 176 -19.12 -7.65 -12.18
CA GLY A 176 -19.44 -7.49 -13.61
C GLY A 176 -19.95 -6.11 -14.02
N GLY A 177 -19.88 -5.12 -13.14
CA GLY A 177 -20.26 -3.75 -13.45
C GLY A 177 -19.39 -3.11 -14.53
N ASP A 178 -20.01 -2.52 -15.56
CA ASP A 178 -19.26 -1.93 -16.67
C ASP A 178 -19.04 -0.41 -16.55
N LEU A 179 -19.85 0.28 -15.72
CA LEU A 179 -19.75 1.74 -15.60
C LEU A 179 -18.33 2.22 -15.23
N LYS A 180 -17.90 3.31 -15.88
CA LYS A 180 -16.73 4.08 -15.45
C LYS A 180 -17.01 4.75 -14.11
N HIS A 181 -15.97 5.05 -13.34
CA HIS A 181 -16.10 5.57 -11.97
C HIS A 181 -16.99 6.84 -11.88
N VAL A 182 -16.86 7.78 -12.82
CA VAL A 182 -17.71 8.99 -12.86
C VAL A 182 -19.18 8.65 -13.03
N ALA A 183 -19.50 7.81 -14.01
CA ALA A 183 -20.88 7.40 -14.30
C ALA A 183 -21.49 6.64 -13.11
N PHE A 184 -20.70 5.76 -12.48
CA PHE A 184 -21.09 5.08 -11.25
C PHE A 184 -21.41 6.07 -10.13
N ARG A 185 -20.55 7.07 -9.88
CA ARG A 185 -20.77 8.11 -8.86
C ARG A 185 -22.03 8.92 -9.14
N MET A 186 -22.26 9.33 -10.38
CA MET A 186 -23.46 10.10 -10.75
C MET A 186 -24.74 9.29 -10.48
N LYS A 187 -24.73 8.00 -10.82
CA LYS A 187 -25.86 7.10 -10.53
C LYS A 187 -26.08 6.92 -9.03
N LEU A 188 -25.00 6.78 -8.25
CA LEU A 188 -25.06 6.70 -6.80
C LEU A 188 -25.67 7.97 -6.18
N ILE A 189 -25.24 9.15 -6.65
CA ILE A 189 -25.78 10.44 -6.18
C ILE A 189 -27.26 10.56 -6.49
N ALA A 190 -27.69 10.21 -7.72
CA ALA A 190 -29.09 10.26 -8.12
C ALA A 190 -29.96 9.39 -7.18
N ARG A 191 -29.54 8.16 -6.90
CA ARG A 191 -30.24 7.25 -5.97
C ARG A 191 -30.31 7.79 -4.54
N LEU A 192 -29.21 8.31 -4.01
CA LEU A 192 -29.20 8.91 -2.67
C LEU A 192 -30.13 10.14 -2.58
N CYS A 193 -30.25 10.92 -3.66
CA CYS A 193 -31.18 12.04 -3.71
C CYS A 193 -32.65 11.59 -3.78
N GLU A 194 -32.96 10.51 -4.49
CA GLU A 194 -34.30 9.92 -4.55
C GLU A 194 -34.74 9.44 -3.15
N GLU A 195 -33.90 8.66 -2.48
CA GLU A 195 -34.17 8.15 -1.13
C GLU A 195 -34.24 9.28 -0.09
N GLY A 196 -33.35 10.28 -0.20
CA GLY A 196 -33.30 11.41 0.71
C GLY A 196 -34.53 12.34 0.63
N ARG A 197 -35.24 12.38 -0.52
CA ARG A 197 -36.50 13.14 -0.67
C ARG A 197 -37.68 12.51 0.07
N GLY A 198 -37.57 11.25 0.50
CA GLY A 198 -38.55 10.57 1.35
C GLY A 198 -38.43 10.89 2.85
N LEU A 199 -37.42 11.65 3.26
CA LEU A 199 -37.26 12.13 4.64
C LEU A 199 -37.92 13.52 4.78
N PRO A 200 -38.68 13.81 5.86
CA PRO A 200 -39.31 15.11 6.05
C PRO A 200 -38.24 16.21 6.02
N SER A 201 -38.34 17.08 5.02
CA SER A 201 -37.38 18.12 4.70
C SER A 201 -37.23 19.13 5.84
N SER A 202 -36.18 19.02 6.65
CA SER A 202 -35.69 20.17 7.40
C SER A 202 -34.89 21.09 6.47
N LYS A 203 -35.58 22.04 5.85
CA LYS A 203 -35.09 23.31 5.23
C LYS A 203 -33.80 23.21 4.39
N VAL A 204 -33.95 23.08 3.07
CA VAL A 204 -32.88 23.35 2.10
C VAL A 204 -32.73 24.88 1.90
N PRO A 205 -31.53 25.48 2.04
CA PRO A 205 -31.31 26.88 1.69
C PRO A 205 -31.33 27.11 0.18
N LYS A 206 -32.12 28.08 -0.27
CA LYS A 206 -32.16 28.56 -1.66
C LYS A 206 -30.87 29.30 -2.03
N SER A 207 -29.99 28.68 -2.83
CA SER A 207 -29.08 29.40 -3.74
C SER A 207 -28.27 28.44 -4.63
N ILE A 208 -28.88 27.91 -5.69
CA ILE A 208 -28.14 27.42 -6.88
C ILE A 208 -28.97 27.75 -8.13
N GLU A 209 -29.19 29.05 -8.37
CA GLU A 209 -29.86 29.49 -9.61
C GLU A 209 -29.00 30.39 -10.50
N ASN A 210 -27.76 30.71 -10.13
CA ASN A 210 -26.93 31.63 -10.92
C ASN A 210 -25.51 31.10 -11.13
N VAL A 211 -25.34 30.02 -11.90
CA VAL A 211 -24.11 29.77 -12.68
C VAL A 211 -24.49 29.07 -13.99
N ALA A 212 -25.22 29.79 -14.84
CA ALA A 212 -25.35 29.51 -16.26
C ALA A 212 -25.64 30.83 -16.99
N ARG A 213 -24.63 31.70 -17.03
CA ARG A 213 -24.36 32.66 -18.11
C ARG A 213 -22.85 32.81 -18.20
#